data_AF-A0A1V1ULJ5-F1
#
_entry.id   AF-A0A1V1ULJ5-F1
#
_cell.length_a   1.000
_cell.length_b   1.000
_cell.length_c   1.000
_cell.angle_alpha   90.00
_cell.angle_beta   90.00
_cell.angle_gamma   90.00
#
_symmetry.space_group_name_H-M   'P 1'
#
loop_
_entity.id
_entity.type
_entity.pdbx_description
1 polymer ?
#
loop_
_entity_poly.entity_id
_entity_poly.type
_entity_poly.pdbx_seq_one_letter_code
_entity_poly.pdbx_strand_id
1 'polypeptide(L)'
;MRERSFAADTKDQPFDEVILQQGELISDRLNMLRQEQYPPDAQKGLRQFSLAEVAYYLGVTQSTIKKLHLEGKGPEPETSSSGRRSYSAEQMLELRAYLDKHGRPGKRRYVPYRQPGEELHVVSVVNFKGGSGKTTTAAHLAQHLALKGHRVLAIDLDPQASLTALHGIQPELDDVPSLYETLRYDDERKPISEVIRPTNFPNLDIVPASLELQEYEYDTPVALTSSDSHEGRAFFTRISKALNEVDDRYDVVVIDCPPQLGYLTLTALTASSSVIVTVHPQMLDVMSMSQFLLMLGGIMKTIRDAGANMRLKWFRYLVTRFEPTDGPQKQMVGFLQAMFPNQMLSNPMLKSTAISDAGITKQTLYEVERSQFVRTTYDRAVTSLNDVNDEIAELIHKAWGRE
;
A
#
# COMPACT_ATOMS: atom_id res chain seq x y z
N MET A 1 9.42 4.31 48.31
CA MET A 1 7.98 4.63 48.39
C MET A 1 7.25 3.42 47.82
N ARG A 2 6.24 2.91 48.54
CA ARG A 2 5.72 1.53 48.54
C ARG A 2 5.56 0.85 47.16
N GLU A 3 6.23 -0.30 46.99
CA GLU A 3 5.83 -1.36 46.05
C GLU A 3 4.42 -1.82 46.40
N ARG A 4 3.45 -1.62 45.50
CA ARG A 4 2.16 -2.30 45.57
C ARG A 4 2.32 -3.68 44.93
N SER A 5 2.32 -4.71 45.78
CA SER A 5 2.08 -6.09 45.39
C SER A 5 0.70 -6.19 44.74
N PHE A 6 0.66 -6.49 43.43
CA PHE A 6 -0.57 -6.80 42.70
C PHE A 6 -0.65 -8.32 42.50
N ALA A 7 -1.03 -9.00 43.58
CA ALA A 7 -1.76 -10.25 43.48
C ALA A 7 -3.20 -9.93 43.89
N ALA A 8 -3.96 -9.31 42.98
CA ALA A 8 -5.40 -9.19 43.14
C ALA A 8 -6.02 -10.57 42.82
N ASP A 9 -6.89 -11.02 43.72
CA ASP A 9 -7.55 -12.32 43.70
C ASP A 9 -8.46 -12.42 42.46
N THR A 10 -8.00 -13.09 41.39
CA THR A 10 -8.68 -13.21 40.10
C THR A 10 -9.90 -14.15 40.11
N LYS A 11 -10.38 -14.55 41.29
CA LYS A 11 -11.39 -15.61 41.42
C LYS A 11 -12.84 -15.18 41.27
N ASP A 12 -13.16 -13.88 41.40
CA ASP A 12 -14.55 -13.38 41.37
C ASP A 12 -14.81 -12.22 40.37
N GLN A 13 -13.83 -11.87 39.52
CA GLN A 13 -14.06 -10.87 38.47
C GLN A 13 -14.70 -11.50 37.22
N PRO A 14 -15.69 -10.83 36.60
CA PRO A 14 -16.26 -11.31 35.35
C PRO A 14 -15.19 -11.26 34.24
N PHE A 15 -15.23 -12.25 33.35
CA PHE A 15 -14.15 -12.54 32.39
C PHE A 15 -13.84 -11.38 31.44
N ASP A 16 -14.86 -10.62 31.06
CA ASP A 16 -14.77 -9.41 30.24
C ASP A 16 -13.94 -8.31 30.93
N GLU A 17 -14.15 -8.06 32.22
CA GLU A 17 -13.34 -7.09 32.98
C GLU A 17 -11.87 -7.52 33.08
N VAL A 18 -11.62 -8.82 33.26
CA VAL A 18 -10.26 -9.37 33.32
C VAL A 18 -9.53 -9.21 31.99
N ILE A 19 -10.19 -9.47 30.85
CA ILE A 19 -9.60 -9.27 29.53
C ILE A 19 -9.33 -7.79 29.27
N LEU A 20 -10.28 -6.90 29.57
CA LEU A 20 -10.11 -5.46 29.37
C LEU A 20 -8.92 -4.93 30.17
N GLN A 21 -8.82 -5.27 31.46
CA GLN A 21 -7.69 -4.87 32.31
C GLN A 21 -6.35 -5.43 31.80
N GLN A 22 -6.32 -6.67 31.31
CA GLN A 22 -5.12 -7.24 30.71
C GLN A 22 -4.73 -6.52 29.42
N GLY A 23 -5.71 -6.17 28.58
CA GLY A 23 -5.51 -5.41 27.34
C GLY A 23 -4.93 -4.02 27.62
N GLU A 24 -5.52 -3.27 28.57
CA GLU A 24 -5.02 -1.97 29.01
C GLU A 24 -3.59 -2.05 29.54
N LEU A 25 -3.29 -3.03 30.40
CA LEU A 25 -1.95 -3.22 30.95
C LEU A 25 -0.90 -3.50 29.86
N ILE A 26 -1.23 -4.33 28.86
CA ILE A 26 -0.34 -4.61 27.73
C ILE A 26 -0.12 -3.34 26.92
N SER A 27 -1.18 -2.59 26.61
CA SER A 27 -1.10 -1.32 25.87
C SER A 27 -0.21 -0.31 26.58
N ASP A 28 -0.39 -0.11 27.90
CA ASP A 28 0.43 0.79 28.71
C ASP A 28 1.92 0.40 28.69
N ARG A 29 2.21 -0.89 28.79
CA ARG A 29 3.60 -1.40 28.74
C ARG A 29 4.23 -1.20 27.37
N LEU A 30 3.48 -1.41 26.28
CA LEU A 30 3.95 -1.16 24.93
C LEU A 30 4.22 0.34 24.71
N ASN A 31 3.35 1.22 25.23
CA ASN A 31 3.54 2.67 25.21
C ASN A 31 4.79 3.14 25.95
N MET A 32 5.06 2.59 27.14
CA MET A 32 6.30 2.89 27.88
C MET A 32 7.55 2.47 27.12
N LEU A 33 7.57 1.24 26.58
CA LEU A 33 8.70 0.74 25.77
C LEU A 33 8.93 1.60 24.52
N ARG A 34 7.87 2.15 23.93
CA ARG A 34 7.97 3.10 22.82
C ARG A 34 8.65 4.39 23.26
N GLN A 35 8.21 5.04 24.33
CA GLN A 35 8.80 6.31 24.77
C GLN A 35 10.31 6.18 25.06
N GLU A 36 10.75 4.99 25.50
CA GLU A 36 12.18 4.69 25.70
C GLU A 36 12.96 4.48 24.39
N GLN A 37 12.34 3.94 23.33
CA GLN A 37 13.00 3.62 22.06
C GLN A 37 12.80 4.67 20.95
N TYR A 38 11.68 5.38 20.96
CA TYR A 38 11.23 6.33 19.94
C TYR A 38 10.41 7.47 20.59
N PRO A 39 11.01 8.67 20.78
CA PRO A 39 10.30 9.84 21.29
C PRO A 39 9.04 10.15 20.46
N PRO A 40 7.97 10.71 21.06
CA PRO A 40 6.70 10.97 20.37
C PRO A 40 6.83 11.87 19.13
N ASP A 41 7.85 12.74 19.08
CA ASP A 41 8.12 13.64 17.94
C ASP A 41 9.03 13.04 16.85
N ALA A 42 9.47 11.78 17.01
CA ALA A 42 10.38 11.14 16.06
C ALA A 42 9.63 10.76 14.76
N GLN A 43 9.65 11.65 13.78
CA GLN A 43 9.13 11.35 12.44
C GLN A 43 10.05 10.38 11.70
N LYS A 44 9.44 9.39 11.04
CA LYS A 44 10.17 8.47 10.18
C LYS A 44 10.84 9.25 9.04
N GLY A 45 12.16 9.17 8.93
CA GLY A 45 12.90 9.77 7.83
C GLY A 45 12.90 8.89 6.57
N LEU A 46 13.27 9.47 5.44
CA LEU A 46 13.58 8.73 4.20
C LEU A 46 15.06 8.91 3.85
N ARG A 47 15.69 7.83 3.38
CA ARG A 47 17.11 7.86 3.01
C ARG A 47 17.38 8.73 1.79
N GLN A 48 18.66 9.01 1.57
CA GLN A 48 19.14 9.64 0.35
C GLN A 48 19.23 8.62 -0.80
N PHE A 49 18.96 9.08 -2.02
CA PHE A 49 19.01 8.26 -3.23
C PHE A 49 20.27 8.56 -4.03
N SER A 50 20.96 7.51 -4.47
CA SER A 50 22.15 7.65 -5.30
C SER A 50 21.81 8.19 -6.69
N LEU A 51 22.79 8.81 -7.36
CA LEU A 51 22.64 9.30 -8.74
C LEU A 51 22.04 8.25 -9.71
N ALA A 52 22.35 6.97 -9.52
CA ALA A 52 21.83 5.89 -10.35
C ALA A 52 20.33 5.64 -10.12
N GLU A 53 19.89 5.68 -8.88
CA GLU A 53 18.47 5.52 -8.50
C GLU A 53 17.66 6.73 -8.96
N VAL A 54 18.20 7.93 -8.74
CA VAL A 54 17.60 9.18 -9.23
C VAL A 54 17.41 9.11 -10.75
N ALA A 55 18.44 8.72 -11.50
CA ALA A 55 18.36 8.50 -12.94
C ALA A 55 17.25 7.52 -13.34
N TYR A 56 17.14 6.40 -12.61
CA TYR A 56 16.11 5.39 -12.82
C TYR A 56 14.69 5.93 -12.60
N TYR A 57 14.43 6.58 -11.46
CA TYR A 57 13.09 7.09 -11.14
C TYR A 57 12.64 8.26 -12.02
N LEU A 58 13.58 9.13 -12.42
CA LEU A 58 13.32 10.21 -13.38
C LEU A 58 13.28 9.73 -14.84
N GLY A 59 13.74 8.50 -15.09
CA GLY A 59 13.81 7.93 -16.44
C GLY A 59 14.81 8.66 -17.34
N VAL A 60 15.89 9.20 -16.77
CA VAL A 60 16.96 9.89 -17.49
C VAL A 60 18.30 9.19 -17.28
N THR A 61 19.34 9.62 -17.99
CA THR A 61 20.70 9.09 -17.76
C THR A 61 21.37 9.81 -16.58
N GLN A 62 22.26 9.10 -15.87
CA GLN A 62 23.09 9.72 -14.80
C GLN A 62 23.90 10.92 -15.31
N SER A 63 24.33 10.87 -16.58
CA SER A 63 25.04 11.98 -17.24
C SER A 63 24.17 13.23 -17.35
N THR A 64 22.87 13.07 -17.62
CA THR A 64 21.92 14.20 -17.70
C THR A 64 21.82 14.92 -16.37
N ILE A 65 21.61 14.17 -15.28
CA ILE A 65 21.51 14.75 -13.93
C ILE A 65 22.84 15.40 -13.52
N LYS A 66 23.97 14.75 -13.79
CA LYS A 66 25.30 15.32 -13.51
C LYS A 66 25.51 16.63 -14.26
N LYS A 67 25.10 16.70 -15.54
CA LYS A 67 25.19 17.91 -16.36
C LYS A 67 24.35 19.04 -15.79
N LEU A 68 23.10 18.76 -15.39
CA LEU A 68 22.23 19.76 -14.76
C LEU A 68 22.89 20.36 -13.52
N HIS A 69 23.38 19.53 -12.61
CA HIS A 69 24.11 19.99 -11.44
C HIS A 69 25.36 20.83 -11.78
N LEU A 70 26.19 20.39 -12.74
CA LEU A 70 27.39 21.15 -13.15
C LEU A 70 27.06 22.50 -13.80
N GLU A 71 25.88 22.63 -14.41
CA GLU A 71 25.36 23.87 -14.96
C GLU A 71 24.63 24.74 -13.91
N GLY A 72 24.60 24.32 -12.63
CA GLY A 72 23.89 25.02 -11.57
C GLY A 72 22.36 24.98 -11.72
N LYS A 73 21.82 23.93 -12.34
CA LYS A 73 20.39 23.77 -12.63
C LYS A 73 19.78 22.67 -11.76
N GLY A 74 18.62 22.97 -11.18
CA GLY A 74 17.93 22.06 -10.26
C GLY A 74 18.47 22.15 -8.82
N PRO A 75 18.04 21.24 -7.92
CA PRO A 75 18.48 21.22 -6.53
C PRO A 75 19.95 20.83 -6.38
N GLU A 76 20.55 21.29 -5.29
CA GLU A 76 21.93 20.96 -4.94
C GLU A 76 22.01 19.60 -4.20
N PRO A 77 22.68 18.58 -4.77
CA PRO A 77 22.83 17.28 -4.13
C PRO A 77 23.77 17.32 -2.94
N GLU A 78 23.55 16.41 -2.01
CA GLU A 78 24.59 16.06 -1.05
C GLU A 78 25.74 15.36 -1.79
N THR A 79 26.97 15.80 -1.51
CA THR A 79 28.17 15.26 -2.14
C THR A 79 29.10 14.69 -1.08
N SER A 80 29.37 13.39 -1.16
CA SER A 80 30.30 12.72 -0.26
C SER A 80 31.74 13.22 -0.46
N SER A 81 32.62 12.96 0.51
CA SER A 81 34.07 13.19 0.39
C SER A 81 34.71 12.48 -0.81
N SER A 82 34.09 11.40 -1.30
CA SER A 82 34.49 10.66 -2.52
C SER A 82 33.90 11.23 -3.81
N GLY A 83 33.16 12.35 -3.75
CA GLY A 83 32.53 13.01 -4.90
C GLY A 83 31.26 12.32 -5.42
N ARG A 84 30.70 11.37 -4.66
CA ARG A 84 29.43 10.71 -5.00
C ARG A 84 28.28 11.64 -4.64
N ARG A 85 27.30 11.75 -5.53
CA ARG A 85 26.10 12.59 -5.34
C ARG A 85 24.92 11.75 -4.90
N SER A 86 24.18 12.28 -3.96
CA SER A 86 22.90 11.75 -3.52
C SER A 86 21.86 12.86 -3.40
N TYR A 87 20.59 12.50 -3.55
CA TYR A 87 19.46 13.42 -3.56
C TYR A 87 18.35 12.91 -2.65
N SER A 88 17.64 13.81 -1.99
CA SER A 88 16.42 13.46 -1.26
C SER A 88 15.27 13.19 -2.24
N ALA A 89 14.19 12.57 -1.76
CA ALA A 89 13.02 12.36 -2.59
C ALA A 89 12.35 13.69 -3.02
N GLU A 90 12.39 14.72 -2.18
CA GLU A 90 11.90 16.07 -2.51
C GLU A 90 12.74 16.68 -3.65
N GLN A 91 14.05 16.55 -3.56
CA GLN A 91 14.95 17.00 -4.63
C GLN A 91 14.72 16.23 -5.94
N MET A 92 14.34 14.94 -5.87
CA MET A 92 13.92 14.19 -7.05
C MET A 92 12.65 14.78 -7.69
N LEU A 93 11.69 15.26 -6.90
CA LEU A 93 10.50 15.95 -7.40
C LEU A 93 10.84 17.32 -8.02
N GLU A 94 11.74 18.08 -7.39
CA GLU A 94 12.22 19.35 -7.96
C GLU A 94 12.93 19.14 -9.30
N LEU A 95 13.81 18.13 -9.40
CA LEU A 95 14.44 17.74 -10.66
C LEU A 95 13.41 17.35 -11.71
N ARG A 96 12.36 16.63 -11.30
CA ARG A 96 11.29 16.18 -12.19
C ARG A 96 10.51 17.38 -12.75
N ALA A 97 10.13 18.32 -11.90
CA ALA A 97 9.46 19.55 -12.31
C ALA A 97 10.36 20.41 -13.22
N TYR A 98 11.65 20.50 -12.91
CA TYR A 98 12.62 21.20 -13.75
C TYR A 98 12.71 20.58 -15.15
N LEU A 99 12.84 19.26 -15.22
CA LEU A 99 12.91 18.50 -16.48
C LEU A 99 11.61 18.59 -17.29
N ASP A 100 10.45 18.61 -16.65
CA ASP A 100 9.16 18.77 -17.32
C ASP A 100 9.04 20.15 -17.97
N LYS A 101 9.45 21.21 -17.25
CA LYS A 101 9.38 22.59 -17.73
C LYS A 101 10.39 22.92 -18.84
N HIS A 102 11.59 22.34 -18.78
CA HIS A 102 12.69 22.64 -19.73
C HIS A 102 12.93 21.51 -20.74
N GLY A 103 12.17 20.42 -20.65
CA GLY A 103 12.19 19.32 -21.58
C GLY A 103 11.71 19.73 -22.97
N ARG A 104 11.97 18.90 -23.98
CA ARG A 104 11.44 19.13 -25.32
C ARG A 104 9.92 18.91 -25.30
N PRO A 105 9.10 19.90 -25.71
CA PRO A 105 7.66 19.74 -25.79
C PRO A 105 7.28 18.49 -26.61
N GLY A 106 6.30 17.72 -26.11
CA GLY A 106 5.74 16.58 -26.83
C GLY A 106 6.59 15.31 -26.89
N LYS A 107 7.82 15.30 -26.34
CA LYS A 107 8.69 14.11 -26.39
C LYS A 107 8.55 13.19 -25.18
N ARG A 108 8.49 13.77 -23.99
CA ARG A 108 8.41 13.03 -22.73
C ARG A 108 7.86 13.92 -21.63
N ARG A 109 6.90 13.38 -20.87
CA ARG A 109 6.42 14.01 -19.65
C ARG A 109 7.18 13.43 -18.47
N TYR A 110 7.76 14.29 -17.65
CA TYR A 110 8.48 13.91 -16.44
C TYR A 110 7.57 13.92 -15.22
N VAL A 111 6.61 14.85 -15.17
CA VAL A 111 5.56 14.88 -14.16
C VAL A 111 4.38 14.02 -14.62
N PRO A 112 4.13 12.84 -14.01
CA PRO A 112 3.22 11.86 -14.57
C PRO A 112 1.76 12.04 -14.14
N TYR A 113 1.39 13.24 -13.65
CA TYR A 113 0.07 13.56 -13.12
C TYR A 113 -1.06 13.30 -14.13
N ARG A 114 -2.25 13.03 -13.62
CA ARG A 114 -3.46 12.84 -14.43
C ARG A 114 -3.73 14.05 -15.33
N GLN A 115 -4.19 13.77 -16.54
CA GLN A 115 -4.63 14.75 -17.53
C GLN A 115 -6.15 14.95 -17.45
N PRO A 116 -6.67 16.07 -17.96
CA PRO A 116 -8.10 16.23 -18.13
C PRO A 116 -8.70 15.05 -18.90
N GLY A 117 -9.70 14.39 -18.30
CA GLY A 117 -10.35 13.20 -18.86
C GLY A 117 -9.80 11.86 -18.37
N GLU A 118 -8.66 11.84 -17.66
CA GLU A 118 -8.16 10.64 -16.99
C GLU A 118 -8.78 10.49 -15.60
N GLU A 119 -9.43 9.35 -15.35
CA GLU A 119 -10.06 9.00 -14.08
C GLU A 119 -9.02 8.64 -13.01
N LEU A 120 -9.34 8.85 -11.73
CA LEU A 120 -8.53 8.38 -10.61
C LEU A 120 -8.37 6.86 -10.72
N HIS A 121 -7.12 6.37 -10.69
CA HIS A 121 -6.87 4.95 -10.87
C HIS A 121 -6.75 4.25 -9.52
N VAL A 122 -7.74 3.44 -9.16
CA VAL A 122 -7.78 2.72 -7.88
C VAL A 122 -7.32 1.28 -8.09
N VAL A 123 -6.22 0.90 -7.44
CA VAL A 123 -5.66 -0.46 -7.49
C VAL A 123 -5.85 -1.13 -6.13
N SER A 124 -6.65 -2.18 -6.09
CA SER A 124 -6.78 -3.00 -4.87
C SER A 124 -5.88 -4.24 -4.95
N VAL A 125 -5.08 -4.44 -3.91
CA VAL A 125 -4.26 -5.63 -3.73
C VAL A 125 -5.02 -6.60 -2.83
N VAL A 126 -5.39 -7.75 -3.39
CA VAL A 126 -6.25 -8.73 -2.72
C VAL A 126 -5.62 -10.11 -2.71
N ASN A 127 -5.94 -10.87 -1.68
CA ASN A 127 -5.61 -12.28 -1.54
C ASN A 127 -6.27 -12.86 -0.27
N PHE A 128 -6.54 -14.15 -0.29
CA PHE A 128 -7.45 -14.86 0.59
C PHE A 128 -6.73 -15.81 1.54
N LYS A 129 -5.40 -15.65 1.65
CA LYS A 129 -4.55 -16.27 2.66
C LYS A 129 -3.70 -15.20 3.34
N GLY A 130 -3.51 -15.34 4.65
CA GLY A 130 -2.52 -14.54 5.39
C GLY A 130 -1.10 -14.83 4.89
N GLY A 131 -0.23 -13.82 4.90
CA GLY A 131 1.20 -14.00 4.58
C GLY A 131 1.53 -14.19 3.10
N SER A 132 0.61 -13.81 2.21
CA SER A 132 0.75 -13.93 0.75
C SER A 132 1.32 -12.69 0.04
N GLY A 133 1.87 -11.76 0.81
CA GLY A 133 2.57 -10.58 0.28
C GLY A 133 1.69 -9.38 -0.08
N LYS A 134 0.39 -9.35 0.27
CA LYS A 134 -0.51 -8.22 -0.04
C LYS A 134 0.01 -6.86 0.43
N THR A 135 0.18 -6.68 1.74
CA THR A 135 0.68 -5.46 2.36
C THR A 135 2.05 -5.07 1.82
N THR A 136 2.93 -6.06 1.64
CA THR A 136 4.25 -5.83 1.03
C THR A 136 4.11 -5.31 -0.40
N THR A 137 3.25 -5.90 -1.23
CA THR A 137 2.98 -5.45 -2.60
C THR A 137 2.36 -4.06 -2.59
N ALA A 138 1.34 -3.80 -1.76
CA ALA A 138 0.66 -2.51 -1.67
C ALA A 138 1.62 -1.40 -1.25
N ALA A 139 2.39 -1.61 -0.18
CA ALA A 139 3.38 -0.65 0.32
C ALA A 139 4.43 -0.31 -0.75
N HIS A 140 5.06 -1.32 -1.34
CA HIS A 140 6.11 -1.11 -2.33
C HIS A 140 5.56 -0.49 -3.63
N LEU A 141 4.34 -0.87 -4.06
CA LEU A 141 3.71 -0.26 -5.23
C LEU A 141 3.43 1.23 -4.98
N ALA A 142 2.84 1.58 -3.84
CA ALA A 142 2.51 2.96 -3.50
C ALA A 142 3.76 3.84 -3.42
N GLN A 143 4.79 3.38 -2.72
CA GLN A 143 6.09 4.05 -2.61
C GLN A 143 6.80 4.19 -3.96
N HIS A 144 6.79 3.13 -4.78
CA HIS A 144 7.41 3.15 -6.09
C HIS A 144 6.74 4.16 -7.02
N LEU A 145 5.41 4.20 -7.04
CA LEU A 145 4.65 5.18 -7.81
C LEU A 145 4.94 6.62 -7.36
N ALA A 146 5.05 6.85 -6.05
CA ALA A 146 5.41 8.15 -5.48
C ALA A 146 6.84 8.58 -5.89
N LEU A 147 7.82 7.67 -5.83
CA LEU A 147 9.19 7.91 -6.30
C LEU A 147 9.26 8.15 -7.82
N LYS A 148 8.39 7.47 -8.59
CA LYS A 148 8.17 7.74 -10.03
C LYS A 148 7.40 9.05 -10.28
N GLY A 149 6.99 9.77 -9.24
CA GLY A 149 6.47 11.13 -9.28
C GLY A 149 4.94 11.23 -9.32
N HIS A 150 4.20 10.13 -9.18
CA HIS A 150 2.75 10.18 -9.05
C HIS A 150 2.33 10.75 -7.70
N ARG A 151 1.16 11.39 -7.63
CA ARG A 151 0.47 11.68 -6.38
C ARG A 151 -0.32 10.44 -5.98
N VAL A 152 0.05 9.83 -4.85
CA VAL A 152 -0.45 8.52 -4.44
C VAL A 152 -1.15 8.61 -3.10
N LEU A 153 -2.30 7.95 -3.00
CA LEU A 153 -2.96 7.68 -1.72
C LEU A 153 -2.90 6.18 -1.45
N ALA A 154 -2.24 5.78 -0.37
CA ALA A 154 -2.35 4.44 0.18
C ALA A 154 -3.58 4.36 1.10
N ILE A 155 -4.36 3.29 1.02
CA ILE A 155 -5.47 3.03 1.94
C ILE A 155 -5.22 1.67 2.57
N ASP A 156 -5.06 1.67 3.89
CA ASP A 156 -5.05 0.44 4.66
C ASP A 156 -6.49 0.07 5.01
N LEU A 157 -6.91 -1.11 4.58
CA LEU A 157 -8.27 -1.61 4.79
C LEU A 157 -8.28 -2.83 5.71
N ASP A 158 -7.09 -3.31 6.13
CA ASP A 158 -6.96 -4.43 7.05
C ASP A 158 -6.97 -3.91 8.49
N PRO A 159 -7.92 -4.33 9.36
CA PRO A 159 -7.93 -3.91 10.76
C PRO A 159 -6.65 -4.22 11.54
N GLN A 160 -5.78 -5.11 11.03
CA GLN A 160 -4.44 -5.35 11.59
C GLN A 160 -3.43 -4.23 11.28
N ALA A 161 -3.83 -3.26 10.45
CA ALA A 161 -3.13 -2.01 10.18
C ALA A 161 -1.64 -2.16 9.80
N SER A 162 -1.32 -3.24 9.08
CA SER A 162 0.08 -3.57 8.76
C SER A 162 0.70 -2.57 7.78
N LEU A 163 -0.09 -2.04 6.83
CA LEU A 163 0.39 -1.01 5.92
C LEU A 163 0.60 0.31 6.67
N THR A 164 -0.32 0.65 7.57
CA THR A 164 -0.25 1.81 8.46
C THR A 164 1.01 1.79 9.32
N ALA A 165 1.29 0.65 9.97
CA ALA A 165 2.49 0.42 10.76
C ALA A 165 3.78 0.52 9.93
N LEU A 166 3.77 0.05 8.67
CA LEU A 166 4.91 0.21 7.76
C LEU A 166 5.19 1.67 7.43
N HIS A 167 4.19 2.55 7.45
CA HIS A 167 4.39 3.99 7.26
C HIS A 167 4.74 4.75 8.55
N GLY A 168 4.96 4.03 9.65
CA GLY A 168 5.40 4.60 10.93
C GLY A 168 4.26 5.10 11.83
N ILE A 169 3.00 4.84 11.46
CA ILE A 169 1.83 5.18 12.27
C ILE A 169 1.42 3.91 13.03
N GLN A 170 1.22 4.00 14.34
CA GLN A 170 0.75 2.91 15.19
C GLN A 170 -0.66 3.25 15.68
N PRO A 171 -1.71 2.71 15.05
CA PRO A 171 -3.10 3.10 15.34
C PRO A 171 -3.48 2.91 16.81
N GLU A 172 -2.97 1.87 17.45
CA GLU A 172 -3.27 1.58 18.85
C GLU A 172 -2.68 2.62 19.82
N LEU A 173 -1.72 3.44 19.36
CA LEU A 173 -0.94 4.34 20.20
C LEU A 173 -1.01 5.81 19.78
N ASP A 174 -1.24 6.11 18.50
CA ASP A 174 -1.12 7.46 17.93
C ASP A 174 -2.44 8.25 17.89
N ASP A 175 -3.55 7.70 18.41
CA ASP A 175 -4.90 8.30 18.37
C ASP A 175 -5.22 8.93 17.00
N VAL A 176 -5.00 8.15 15.94
CA VAL A 176 -5.18 8.59 14.56
C VAL A 176 -6.50 8.04 14.05
N PRO A 177 -7.39 8.89 13.48
CA PRO A 177 -8.61 8.42 12.89
C PRO A 177 -8.29 7.41 11.78
N SER A 178 -9.04 6.31 11.78
CA SER A 178 -8.94 5.30 10.74
C SER A 178 -9.94 5.55 9.62
N LEU A 179 -9.82 4.78 8.54
CA LEU A 179 -10.81 4.78 7.45
C LEU A 179 -12.24 4.51 7.96
N TYR A 180 -12.41 3.85 9.11
CA TYR A 180 -13.73 3.60 9.69
C TYR A 180 -14.53 4.89 9.89
N GLU A 181 -13.87 5.97 10.32
CA GLU A 181 -14.49 7.28 10.55
C GLU A 181 -15.14 7.87 9.28
N THR A 182 -14.64 7.47 8.11
CA THR A 182 -15.20 7.84 6.82
C THR A 182 -16.32 6.89 6.36
N LEU A 183 -16.28 5.63 6.82
CA LEU A 183 -17.16 4.54 6.40
C LEU A 183 -18.32 4.27 7.35
N ARG A 184 -18.34 4.84 8.56
CA ARG A 184 -19.40 4.68 9.55
C ARG A 184 -20.76 5.22 9.10
N TYR A 185 -21.84 4.65 9.64
CA TYR A 185 -23.23 4.90 9.20
C TYR A 185 -23.96 5.99 10.00
N ASP A 186 -23.35 6.51 11.05
CA ASP A 186 -23.94 7.52 11.92
C ASP A 186 -23.49 8.95 11.56
N ASP A 187 -24.01 9.92 12.32
CA ASP A 187 -23.77 11.35 12.12
C ASP A 187 -22.34 11.80 12.49
N GLU A 188 -21.53 10.91 13.08
CA GLU A 188 -20.13 11.20 13.42
C GLU A 188 -19.18 10.96 12.23
N ARG A 189 -19.71 10.58 11.06
CA ARG A 189 -18.94 10.39 9.83
C ARG A 189 -18.10 11.63 9.48
N LYS A 190 -16.80 11.41 9.31
CA LYS A 190 -15.83 12.44 8.90
C LYS A 190 -15.52 12.34 7.39
N PRO A 191 -15.25 13.47 6.71
CA PRO A 191 -14.78 13.44 5.33
C PRO A 191 -13.39 12.79 5.25
N ILE A 192 -13.08 12.09 4.15
CA ILE A 192 -11.81 11.35 4.03
C ILE A 192 -10.61 12.28 4.15
N SER A 193 -10.77 13.55 3.75
CA SER A 193 -9.73 14.58 3.80
C SER A 193 -9.19 14.83 5.21
N GLU A 194 -9.99 14.59 6.25
CA GLU A 194 -9.58 14.75 7.66
C GLU A 194 -8.85 13.52 8.21
N VAL A 195 -9.01 12.36 7.57
CA VAL A 195 -8.41 11.08 7.96
C VAL A 195 -7.04 10.87 7.30
N ILE A 196 -6.84 11.45 6.12
CA ILE A 196 -5.57 11.36 5.38
C ILE A 196 -4.39 11.88 6.23
N ARG A 197 -3.28 11.14 6.23
CA ARG A 197 -2.03 11.49 6.89
C ARG A 197 -0.87 11.49 5.89
N PRO A 198 0.09 12.42 6.00
CA PRO A 198 1.30 12.37 5.20
C PRO A 198 2.19 11.20 5.63
N THR A 199 3.00 10.70 4.70
CA THR A 199 4.04 9.70 5.00
C THR A 199 5.44 10.31 4.90
N ASN A 200 6.47 9.51 5.17
CA ASN A 200 7.86 9.90 4.95
C ASN A 200 8.28 9.96 3.47
N PHE A 201 7.42 9.55 2.55
CA PHE A 201 7.63 9.71 1.11
C PHE A 201 6.87 10.93 0.59
N PRO A 202 7.53 11.85 -0.13
CA PRO A 202 6.82 12.96 -0.74
C PRO A 202 5.91 12.43 -1.86
N ASN A 203 4.74 13.07 -2.04
CA ASN A 203 3.64 12.63 -2.89
C ASN A 203 2.97 11.29 -2.50
N LEU A 204 3.24 10.77 -1.29
CA LEU A 204 2.52 9.62 -0.76
C LEU A 204 1.85 9.99 0.56
N ASP A 205 0.53 9.94 0.56
CA ASP A 205 -0.27 10.00 1.76
C ASP A 205 -0.88 8.63 2.07
N ILE A 206 -1.35 8.44 3.30
CA ILE A 206 -2.01 7.22 3.75
C ILE A 206 -3.34 7.53 4.44
N VAL A 207 -4.34 6.68 4.22
CA VAL A 207 -5.50 6.55 5.10
C VAL A 207 -5.25 5.36 6.04
N PRO A 208 -5.06 5.62 7.35
CA PRO A 208 -4.79 4.59 8.34
C PRO A 208 -5.94 3.59 8.53
N ALA A 209 -5.60 2.37 8.92
CA ALA A 209 -6.52 1.40 9.49
C ALA A 209 -6.41 1.37 11.01
N SER A 210 -7.45 0.92 11.70
CA SER A 210 -7.43 0.56 13.12
C SER A 210 -8.31 -0.67 13.32
N LEU A 211 -8.28 -1.26 14.52
CA LEU A 211 -9.17 -2.37 14.88
C LEU A 211 -10.65 -2.01 14.74
N GLU A 212 -11.02 -0.74 14.87
CA GLU A 212 -12.39 -0.23 14.71
C GLU A 212 -12.96 -0.49 13.31
N LEU A 213 -12.11 -0.69 12.28
CA LEU A 213 -12.60 -1.11 10.96
C LEU A 213 -13.38 -2.43 10.99
N GLN A 214 -13.20 -3.28 12.02
CA GLN A 214 -14.02 -4.47 12.21
C GLN A 214 -15.49 -4.13 12.47
N GLU A 215 -15.79 -2.96 13.05
CA GLU A 215 -17.16 -2.51 13.29
C GLU A 215 -17.93 -2.35 11.97
N TYR A 216 -17.26 -1.93 10.89
CA TYR A 216 -17.89 -1.83 9.57
C TYR A 216 -18.48 -3.15 9.05
N GLU A 217 -17.85 -4.29 9.37
CA GLU A 217 -18.35 -5.62 9.02
C GLU A 217 -19.61 -6.00 9.80
N TYR A 218 -19.81 -5.40 10.99
CA TYR A 218 -20.98 -5.59 11.83
C TYR A 218 -22.11 -4.60 11.49
N ASP A 219 -21.76 -3.32 11.33
CA ASP A 219 -22.71 -2.23 11.09
C ASP A 219 -23.37 -2.33 9.72
N THR A 220 -22.64 -2.78 8.69
CA THR A 220 -23.15 -2.87 7.33
C THR A 220 -24.39 -3.80 7.23
N PRO A 221 -24.36 -5.04 7.77
CA PRO A 221 -25.57 -5.87 7.90
C PRO A 221 -26.73 -5.19 8.61
N VAL A 222 -26.46 -4.50 9.73
CA VAL A 222 -27.50 -3.81 10.50
C VAL A 222 -28.14 -2.72 9.66
N ALA A 223 -27.33 -1.88 9.01
CA ALA A 223 -27.77 -0.82 8.11
C ALA A 223 -28.51 -1.34 6.87
N LEU A 224 -28.24 -2.56 6.41
CA LEU A 224 -28.98 -3.20 5.32
C LEU A 224 -30.42 -3.59 5.71
N THR A 225 -30.64 -3.87 6.99
CA THR A 225 -31.94 -4.34 7.52
C THR A 225 -32.79 -3.21 8.14
N SER A 226 -32.20 -2.04 8.39
CA SER A 226 -32.91 -0.88 8.92
C SER A 226 -33.86 -0.26 7.88
N SER A 227 -34.85 0.50 8.36
CA SER A 227 -35.88 1.16 7.54
C SER A 227 -35.31 2.14 6.49
N ASP A 228 -34.11 2.68 6.73
CA ASP A 228 -33.35 3.53 5.78
C ASP A 228 -32.44 2.71 4.86
N SER A 229 -33.00 1.61 4.33
CA SER A 229 -32.37 0.62 3.44
C SER A 229 -31.63 1.19 2.20
N HIS A 230 -31.72 2.49 1.89
CA HIS A 230 -30.99 3.10 0.79
C HIS A 230 -29.50 3.27 1.10
N GLU A 231 -29.14 3.66 2.32
CA GLU A 231 -27.74 3.84 2.70
C GLU A 231 -27.01 2.52 2.94
N GLY A 232 -27.67 1.56 3.59
CA GLY A 232 -27.17 0.19 3.73
C GLY A 232 -26.95 -0.47 2.37
N ARG A 233 -27.93 -0.35 1.44
CA ARG A 233 -27.76 -0.87 0.08
C ARG A 233 -26.65 -0.17 -0.71
N ALA A 234 -26.25 1.03 -0.32
CA ALA A 234 -25.17 1.77 -0.95
C ALA A 234 -23.78 1.51 -0.33
N PHE A 235 -23.63 0.52 0.57
CA PHE A 235 -22.35 0.22 1.23
C PHE A 235 -21.18 0.09 0.25
N PHE A 236 -21.40 -0.60 -0.88
CA PHE A 236 -20.40 -0.81 -1.92
C PHE A 236 -19.92 0.49 -2.60
N THR A 237 -20.67 1.58 -2.50
CA THR A 237 -20.25 2.89 -3.03
C THR A 237 -19.53 3.78 -2.03
N ARG A 238 -19.44 3.39 -0.75
CA ARG A 238 -18.92 4.26 0.32
C ARG A 238 -17.48 4.70 0.09
N ILE A 239 -16.58 3.77 -0.25
CA ILE A 239 -15.19 4.11 -0.59
C ILE A 239 -15.13 4.99 -1.85
N SER A 240 -15.88 4.65 -2.91
CA SER A 240 -15.89 5.49 -4.13
C SER A 240 -16.38 6.91 -3.85
N LYS A 241 -17.43 7.08 -3.03
CA LYS A 241 -17.94 8.39 -2.63
C LYS A 241 -16.91 9.17 -1.83
N ALA A 242 -16.24 8.52 -0.88
CA ALA A 242 -15.18 9.13 -0.10
C ALA A 242 -14.01 9.57 -0.99
N LEU A 243 -13.57 8.71 -1.92
CA LEU A 243 -12.50 9.04 -2.87
C LEU A 243 -12.84 10.22 -3.79
N ASN A 244 -14.11 10.40 -4.16
CA ASN A 244 -14.55 11.55 -4.95
C ASN A 244 -14.32 12.90 -4.24
N GLU A 245 -14.29 12.92 -2.89
CA GLU A 245 -14.01 14.13 -2.10
C GLU A 245 -12.56 14.62 -2.30
N VAL A 246 -11.66 13.74 -2.74
CA VAL A 246 -10.23 14.00 -2.91
C VAL A 246 -9.70 13.59 -4.30
N ASP A 247 -10.59 13.45 -5.29
CA ASP A 247 -10.24 12.97 -6.63
C ASP A 247 -9.08 13.81 -7.21
N ASP A 248 -9.21 15.13 -7.22
CA ASP A 248 -8.27 16.07 -7.81
C ASP A 248 -6.87 16.07 -7.17
N ARG A 249 -6.74 15.58 -5.93
CA ARG A 249 -5.48 15.53 -5.17
C ARG A 249 -4.57 14.39 -5.59
N TYR A 250 -5.13 13.28 -6.10
CA TYR A 250 -4.37 12.05 -6.34
C TYR A 250 -4.46 11.58 -7.79
N ASP A 251 -3.42 10.88 -8.23
CA ASP A 251 -3.38 10.21 -9.52
C ASP A 251 -3.74 8.73 -9.36
N VAL A 252 -3.20 8.08 -8.34
CA VAL A 252 -3.38 6.65 -8.08
C VAL A 252 -3.73 6.43 -6.62
N VAL A 253 -4.69 5.53 -6.36
CA VAL A 253 -4.98 5.00 -5.02
C VAL A 253 -4.54 3.55 -4.97
N VAL A 254 -3.82 3.14 -3.93
CA VAL A 254 -3.46 1.75 -3.68
C VAL A 254 -4.14 1.28 -2.40
N ILE A 255 -4.99 0.26 -2.49
CA ILE A 255 -5.75 -0.26 -1.35
C ILE A 255 -5.16 -1.62 -0.93
N ASP A 256 -4.69 -1.74 0.31
CA ASP A 256 -4.34 -3.04 0.91
C ASP A 256 -5.59 -3.65 1.56
N CYS A 257 -6.04 -4.78 1.03
CA CYS A 257 -7.29 -5.40 1.47
C CYS A 257 -7.04 -6.50 2.52
N PRO A 258 -7.98 -6.70 3.47
CA PRO A 258 -7.88 -7.77 4.45
C PRO A 258 -7.92 -9.16 3.79
N PRO A 259 -7.44 -10.21 4.47
CA PRO A 259 -7.49 -11.58 3.93
C PRO A 259 -8.90 -12.16 3.83
N GLN A 260 -9.90 -11.57 4.51
CA GLN A 260 -11.28 -12.02 4.50
C GLN A 260 -12.08 -11.41 3.35
N LEU A 261 -13.02 -12.18 2.79
CA LEU A 261 -13.99 -11.69 1.82
C LEU A 261 -15.24 -11.16 2.53
N GLY A 262 -15.08 -10.06 3.26
CA GLY A 262 -16.14 -9.33 3.96
C GLY A 262 -16.63 -8.09 3.21
N TYR A 263 -17.50 -7.30 3.84
CA TYR A 263 -18.04 -6.04 3.32
C TYR A 263 -16.94 -5.03 3.01
N LEU A 264 -15.85 -5.01 3.78
CA LEU A 264 -14.68 -4.16 3.53
C LEU A 264 -14.07 -4.48 2.15
N THR A 265 -13.69 -5.74 1.92
CA THR A 265 -13.11 -6.19 0.65
C THR A 265 -14.05 -5.96 -0.53
N LEU A 266 -15.35 -6.18 -0.36
CA LEU A 266 -16.34 -5.95 -1.42
C LEU A 266 -16.49 -4.46 -1.75
N THR A 267 -16.47 -3.59 -0.74
CA THR A 267 -16.51 -2.13 -0.93
C THR A 267 -15.23 -1.65 -1.63
N ALA A 268 -14.07 -2.20 -1.29
CA ALA A 268 -12.82 -1.87 -1.97
C ALA A 268 -12.85 -2.30 -3.44
N LEU A 269 -13.25 -3.55 -3.71
CA LEU A 269 -13.30 -4.11 -5.07
C LEU A 269 -14.27 -3.38 -6.00
N THR A 270 -15.36 -2.85 -5.45
CA THR A 270 -16.34 -2.07 -6.22
C THR A 270 -15.85 -0.65 -6.50
N ALA A 271 -14.97 -0.11 -5.65
CA ALA A 271 -14.26 1.14 -5.90
C ALA A 271 -13.03 0.99 -6.81
N SER A 272 -12.50 -0.22 -6.99
CA SER A 272 -11.29 -0.46 -7.78
C SER A 272 -11.51 -0.22 -9.28
N SER A 273 -10.57 0.49 -9.90
CA SER A 273 -10.36 0.49 -11.36
C SER A 273 -9.64 -0.78 -11.80
N SER A 274 -8.76 -1.32 -10.96
CA SER A 274 -7.96 -2.49 -11.24
C SER A 274 -7.67 -3.33 -9.99
N VAL A 275 -7.44 -4.63 -10.20
CA VAL A 275 -7.20 -5.57 -9.09
C VAL A 275 -5.93 -6.36 -9.32
N ILE A 276 -5.11 -6.46 -8.28
CA ILE A 276 -3.96 -7.36 -8.23
C ILE A 276 -4.27 -8.47 -7.23
N VAL A 277 -4.28 -9.71 -7.71
CA VAL A 277 -4.42 -10.90 -6.88
C VAL A 277 -3.03 -11.46 -6.63
N THR A 278 -2.53 -11.42 -5.40
CA THR A 278 -1.23 -12.05 -5.12
C THR A 278 -1.38 -13.57 -5.09
N VAL A 279 -0.36 -14.30 -5.51
CA VAL A 279 -0.36 -15.77 -5.56
C VAL A 279 1.00 -16.26 -5.09
N HIS A 280 1.00 -17.15 -4.09
CA HIS A 280 2.20 -17.88 -3.72
C HIS A 280 2.26 -19.17 -4.57
N PRO A 281 3.38 -19.49 -5.26
CA PRO A 281 3.43 -20.57 -6.24
C PRO A 281 3.49 -21.97 -5.61
N GLN A 282 2.49 -22.32 -4.80
CA GLN A 282 2.30 -23.65 -4.22
C GLN A 282 0.95 -24.25 -4.62
N MET A 283 0.88 -25.58 -4.74
CA MET A 283 -0.33 -26.29 -5.17
C MET A 283 -1.56 -25.97 -4.30
N LEU A 284 -1.39 -25.94 -2.98
CA LEU A 284 -2.49 -25.60 -2.05
C LEU A 284 -3.01 -24.17 -2.24
N ASP A 285 -2.12 -23.23 -2.58
CA ASP A 285 -2.50 -21.84 -2.83
C ASP A 285 -3.27 -21.70 -4.14
N VAL A 286 -2.89 -22.45 -5.18
CA VAL A 286 -3.64 -22.47 -6.46
C VAL A 286 -5.02 -23.11 -6.32
N MET A 287 -5.14 -24.18 -5.51
CA MET A 287 -6.45 -24.77 -5.20
C MET A 287 -7.34 -23.78 -4.44
N SER A 288 -6.76 -23.08 -3.46
CA SER A 288 -7.47 -22.05 -2.67
C SER A 288 -7.89 -20.87 -3.55
N MET A 289 -7.03 -20.46 -4.49
CA MET A 289 -7.32 -19.42 -5.48
C MET A 289 -8.52 -19.80 -6.36
N SER A 290 -8.63 -21.06 -6.81
CA SER A 290 -9.76 -21.51 -7.63
C SER A 290 -11.10 -21.34 -6.89
N GLN A 291 -11.19 -21.84 -5.66
CA GLN A 291 -12.39 -21.68 -4.82
C GLN A 291 -12.71 -20.21 -4.58
N PHE A 292 -11.68 -19.40 -4.34
CA PHE A 292 -11.84 -17.98 -4.17
C PHE A 292 -12.44 -17.30 -5.42
N LEU A 293 -11.90 -17.57 -6.61
CA LEU A 293 -12.39 -16.92 -7.84
C LEU A 293 -13.85 -17.28 -8.12
N LEU A 294 -14.27 -18.50 -7.79
CA LEU A 294 -15.67 -18.91 -7.88
C LEU A 294 -16.54 -18.13 -6.89
N MET A 295 -16.09 -17.99 -5.63
CA MET A 295 -16.80 -17.22 -4.60
C MET A 295 -16.90 -15.75 -4.98
N LEU A 296 -15.79 -15.12 -5.37
CA LEU A 296 -15.76 -13.75 -5.85
C LEU A 296 -16.70 -13.58 -7.04
N GLY A 297 -16.60 -14.44 -8.06
CA GLY A 297 -17.48 -14.38 -9.23
C GLY A 297 -18.96 -14.45 -8.85
N GLY A 298 -19.31 -15.30 -7.89
CA GLY A 298 -20.66 -15.41 -7.34
C GLY A 298 -21.13 -14.12 -6.65
N ILE A 299 -20.34 -13.59 -5.72
CA ILE A 299 -20.68 -12.36 -4.99
C ILE A 299 -20.75 -11.16 -5.93
N MET A 300 -19.80 -11.04 -6.85
CA MET A 300 -19.78 -9.94 -7.83
C MET A 300 -20.96 -9.99 -8.80
N LYS A 301 -21.54 -11.18 -9.04
CA LYS A 301 -22.80 -11.29 -9.78
C LYS A 301 -23.96 -10.72 -8.95
N THR A 302 -24.08 -11.11 -7.68
CA THR A 302 -25.13 -10.60 -6.77
C THR A 302 -25.04 -9.08 -6.59
N ILE A 303 -23.84 -8.54 -6.42
CA ILE A 303 -23.59 -7.10 -6.27
C ILE A 303 -23.99 -6.33 -7.55
N ARG A 304 -23.70 -6.90 -8.72
CA ARG A 304 -24.13 -6.33 -10.00
C ARG A 304 -25.65 -6.34 -10.14
N ASP A 305 -26.30 -7.43 -9.77
CA ASP A 305 -27.75 -7.55 -9.79
C ASP A 305 -28.42 -6.57 -8.81
N ALA A 306 -27.74 -6.20 -7.73
CA ALA A 306 -28.14 -5.14 -6.80
C ALA A 306 -27.89 -3.70 -7.31
N GLY A 307 -27.35 -3.54 -8.53
CA GLY A 307 -27.17 -2.25 -9.20
C GLY A 307 -25.76 -1.65 -9.15
N ALA A 308 -24.78 -2.37 -8.60
CA ALA A 308 -23.40 -1.89 -8.60
C ALA A 308 -22.74 -2.09 -9.98
N ASN A 309 -22.20 -1.01 -10.54
CA ASN A 309 -21.46 -1.04 -11.80
C ASN A 309 -19.96 -1.15 -11.55
N MET A 310 -19.44 -2.38 -11.49
CA MET A 310 -17.99 -2.57 -11.46
C MET A 310 -17.40 -2.50 -12.88
N ARG A 311 -16.50 -1.54 -13.12
CA ARG A 311 -15.78 -1.37 -14.39
C ARG A 311 -14.28 -1.56 -14.17
N LEU A 312 -13.86 -2.82 -14.00
CA LEU A 312 -12.44 -3.15 -13.96
C LEU A 312 -11.80 -2.93 -15.33
N LYS A 313 -10.79 -2.05 -15.40
CA LYS A 313 -9.95 -1.84 -16.58
C LYS A 313 -9.06 -3.07 -16.81
N TRP A 314 -8.54 -3.65 -15.74
CA TRP A 314 -7.78 -4.89 -15.78
C TRP A 314 -7.75 -5.58 -14.41
N PHE A 315 -7.50 -6.90 -14.43
CA PHE A 315 -7.10 -7.65 -13.24
C PHE A 315 -5.87 -8.50 -13.59
N ARG A 316 -4.96 -8.66 -12.62
CA ARG A 316 -3.72 -9.42 -12.79
C ARG A 316 -3.39 -10.30 -11.60
N TYR A 317 -2.75 -11.44 -11.85
CA TYR A 317 -2.13 -12.28 -10.84
C TYR A 317 -0.65 -11.91 -10.71
N LEU A 318 -0.23 -11.65 -9.47
CA LEU A 318 1.17 -11.42 -9.13
C LEU A 318 1.72 -12.64 -8.39
N VAL A 319 2.71 -13.30 -8.97
CA VAL A 319 3.47 -14.33 -8.25
C VAL A 319 4.33 -13.65 -7.19
N THR A 320 4.17 -14.06 -5.95
CA THR A 320 4.91 -13.52 -4.80
C THR A 320 5.79 -14.59 -4.17
N ARG A 321 6.84 -14.15 -3.47
CA ARG A 321 7.79 -15.02 -2.76
C ARG A 321 8.36 -16.13 -3.66
N PHE A 322 8.58 -15.82 -4.94
CA PHE A 322 9.06 -16.78 -5.91
C PHE A 322 10.54 -17.08 -5.70
N GLU A 323 10.90 -18.36 -5.74
CA GLU A 323 12.29 -18.79 -5.67
C GLU A 323 12.67 -19.47 -7.00
N PRO A 324 13.43 -18.81 -7.90
CA PRO A 324 13.75 -19.37 -9.22
C PRO A 324 14.57 -20.65 -9.17
N THR A 325 15.20 -20.99 -8.05
CA THR A 325 15.93 -22.26 -7.89
C THR A 325 15.02 -23.42 -7.50
N ASP A 326 13.78 -23.14 -7.06
CA ASP A 326 12.79 -24.14 -6.68
C ASP A 326 12.08 -24.68 -7.93
N GLY A 327 12.39 -25.95 -8.26
CA GLY A 327 11.83 -26.66 -9.41
C GLY A 327 10.29 -26.77 -9.37
N PRO A 328 9.70 -27.24 -8.26
CA PRO A 328 8.24 -27.23 -8.07
C PRO A 328 7.58 -25.87 -8.28
N GLN A 329 8.14 -24.78 -7.72
CA GLN A 329 7.58 -23.43 -7.93
C GLN A 329 7.66 -23.02 -9.40
N LYS A 330 8.78 -23.28 -10.09
CA LYS A 330 8.92 -23.00 -11.52
C LYS A 330 7.87 -23.71 -12.37
N GLN A 331 7.64 -25.00 -12.10
CA GLN A 331 6.61 -25.78 -12.79
C GLN A 331 5.22 -25.19 -12.55
N MET A 332 4.94 -24.78 -11.32
CA MET A 332 3.67 -24.14 -10.97
C MET A 332 3.47 -22.80 -11.66
N VAL A 333 4.49 -21.93 -11.66
CA VAL A 333 4.42 -20.64 -12.36
C VAL A 333 4.19 -20.85 -13.86
N GLY A 334 4.90 -21.79 -14.48
CA GLY A 334 4.69 -22.14 -15.89
C GLY A 334 3.27 -22.66 -16.17
N PHE A 335 2.71 -23.46 -15.27
CA PHE A 335 1.32 -23.91 -15.35
C PHE A 335 0.32 -22.75 -15.28
N LEU A 336 0.49 -21.83 -14.32
CA LEU A 336 -0.37 -20.64 -14.20
C LEU A 336 -0.26 -19.70 -15.41
N GLN A 337 0.96 -19.50 -15.94
CA GLN A 337 1.19 -18.71 -17.15
C GLN A 337 0.53 -19.32 -18.38
N ALA A 338 0.54 -20.65 -18.50
CA ALA A 338 -0.15 -21.34 -19.59
C ALA A 338 -1.68 -21.24 -19.47
N MET A 339 -2.22 -21.27 -18.24
CA MET A 339 -3.66 -21.15 -17.99
C MET A 339 -4.19 -19.72 -18.15
N PHE A 340 -3.43 -18.72 -17.71
CA PHE A 340 -3.87 -17.33 -17.59
C PHE A 340 -2.93 -16.34 -18.29
N PRO A 341 -2.64 -16.52 -19.60
CA PRO A 341 -1.57 -15.78 -20.29
C PRO A 341 -1.79 -14.26 -20.31
N ASN A 342 -3.04 -13.80 -20.29
CA ASN A 342 -3.37 -12.37 -20.33
C ASN A 342 -3.52 -11.74 -18.94
N GLN A 343 -3.57 -12.57 -17.88
CA GLN A 343 -3.82 -12.12 -16.52
C GLN A 343 -2.60 -12.27 -15.62
N MET A 344 -1.61 -13.10 -15.97
CA MET A 344 -0.37 -13.15 -15.22
C MET A 344 0.46 -11.89 -15.48
N LEU A 345 1.03 -11.31 -14.42
CA LEU A 345 2.18 -10.42 -14.59
C LEU A 345 3.37 -11.23 -15.08
N SER A 346 4.17 -10.58 -15.92
CA SER A 346 5.38 -11.14 -16.53
C SER A 346 6.47 -11.32 -15.48
N ASN A 347 6.58 -10.34 -14.58
CA ASN A 347 7.59 -10.32 -13.53
C ASN A 347 7.03 -10.89 -12.21
N PRO A 348 7.74 -11.83 -11.55
CA PRO A 348 7.40 -12.28 -10.21
C PRO A 348 8.12 -11.45 -9.13
N MET A 349 7.48 -11.28 -7.97
CA MET A 349 8.16 -10.81 -6.76
C MET A 349 8.97 -11.95 -6.13
N LEU A 350 10.28 -11.77 -6.07
CA LEU A 350 11.21 -12.78 -5.56
C LEU A 350 11.15 -12.89 -4.03
N LYS A 351 11.35 -14.10 -3.52
CA LYS A 351 11.63 -14.33 -2.10
C LYS A 351 13.01 -13.77 -1.76
N SER A 352 13.05 -12.85 -0.79
CA SER A 352 14.29 -12.24 -0.34
C SER A 352 14.29 -12.07 1.17
N THR A 353 15.40 -12.43 1.81
CA THR A 353 15.60 -12.14 3.24
C THR A 353 15.66 -10.64 3.48
N ALA A 354 16.17 -9.84 2.54
CA ALA A 354 16.22 -8.38 2.69
C ALA A 354 14.81 -7.76 2.84
N ILE A 355 13.80 -8.28 2.14
CA ILE A 355 12.41 -7.82 2.28
C ILE A 355 11.87 -8.21 3.67
N SER A 356 12.12 -9.46 4.10
CA SER A 356 11.71 -9.93 5.42
C SER A 356 12.36 -9.14 6.56
N ASP A 357 13.67 -8.93 6.47
CA ASP A 357 14.49 -8.25 7.48
C ASP A 357 14.09 -6.78 7.61
N ALA A 358 13.85 -6.08 6.49
CA ALA A 358 13.32 -4.72 6.52
C ALA A 358 11.90 -4.67 7.13
N GLY A 359 11.06 -5.66 6.83
CA GLY A 359 9.71 -5.77 7.40
C GLY A 359 9.71 -5.92 8.93
N ILE A 360 10.71 -6.61 9.50
CA ILE A 360 10.86 -6.75 10.96
C ILE A 360 11.06 -5.38 11.63
N THR A 361 11.78 -4.47 10.98
CA THR A 361 12.00 -3.10 11.49
C THR A 361 10.91 -2.12 11.03
N LYS A 362 9.77 -2.61 10.54
CA LYS A 362 8.67 -1.81 9.98
C LYS A 362 9.14 -0.87 8.85
N GLN A 363 10.05 -1.32 8.02
CA GLN A 363 10.58 -0.57 6.88
C GLN A 363 10.44 -1.36 5.58
N THR A 364 10.45 -0.64 4.47
CA THR A 364 10.47 -1.20 3.12
C THR A 364 11.88 -1.15 2.52
N LEU A 365 12.10 -1.87 1.41
CA LEU A 365 13.41 -1.82 0.75
C LEU A 365 13.76 -0.45 0.15
N TYR A 366 12.77 0.40 -0.05
CA TYR A 366 12.97 1.77 -0.52
C TYR A 366 13.46 2.70 0.60
N GLU A 367 13.25 2.35 1.86
CA GLU A 367 13.63 3.17 3.02
C GLU A 367 14.99 2.79 3.60
N VAL A 368 15.37 1.52 3.50
CA VAL A 368 16.59 1.01 4.12
C VAL A 368 17.83 1.27 3.27
N GLU A 369 18.95 1.48 3.94
CA GLU A 369 20.24 1.70 3.28
C GLU A 369 20.83 0.40 2.74
N ARG A 370 21.34 0.45 1.50
CA ARG A 370 21.97 -0.70 0.85
C ARG A 370 23.11 -1.33 1.66
N SER A 371 23.80 -0.53 2.49
CA SER A 371 24.91 -1.01 3.34
C SER A 371 24.47 -1.90 4.50
N GLN A 372 23.19 -1.89 4.86
CA GLN A 372 22.64 -2.71 5.96
C GLN A 372 22.46 -4.19 5.55
N PHE A 373 22.59 -4.51 4.27
CA PHE A 373 22.29 -5.83 3.72
C PHE A 373 23.45 -6.43 2.92
N VAL A 374 23.36 -7.74 2.67
CA VAL A 374 24.17 -8.39 1.64
C VAL A 374 23.83 -7.80 0.28
N ARG A 375 24.80 -7.11 -0.34
CA ARG A 375 24.62 -6.31 -1.57
C ARG A 375 23.88 -7.05 -2.67
N THR A 376 24.28 -8.28 -3.01
CA THR A 376 23.67 -9.07 -4.07
C THR A 376 22.22 -9.44 -3.77
N THR A 377 21.90 -9.74 -2.52
CA THR A 377 20.53 -10.05 -2.07
C THR A 377 19.64 -8.82 -2.15
N TYR A 378 20.15 -7.67 -1.69
CA TYR A 378 19.46 -6.38 -1.77
C TYR A 378 19.20 -5.98 -3.23
N ASP A 379 20.24 -5.96 -4.06
CA ASP A 379 20.16 -5.53 -5.46
C ASP A 379 19.15 -6.40 -6.25
N ARG A 380 19.20 -7.73 -6.05
CA ARG A 380 18.23 -8.67 -6.66
C ARG A 380 16.80 -8.40 -6.20
N ALA A 381 16.60 -8.10 -4.92
CA ALA A 381 15.27 -7.84 -4.38
C ALA A 381 14.69 -6.52 -4.88
N VAL A 382 15.49 -5.44 -4.88
CA VAL A 382 15.08 -4.14 -5.42
C VAL A 382 14.79 -4.24 -6.91
N THR A 383 15.61 -4.97 -7.68
CA THR A 383 15.36 -5.19 -9.11
C THR A 383 14.02 -5.88 -9.34
N SER A 384 13.75 -6.97 -8.62
CA SER A 384 12.46 -7.67 -8.71
C SER A 384 11.26 -6.80 -8.34
N LEU A 385 11.37 -5.99 -7.27
CA LEU A 385 10.31 -5.05 -6.90
C LEU A 385 10.08 -4.01 -7.98
N ASN A 386 11.17 -3.43 -8.50
CA ASN A 386 11.14 -2.43 -9.54
C ASN A 386 10.53 -2.96 -10.84
N ASP A 387 10.90 -4.15 -11.28
CA ASP A 387 10.37 -4.77 -12.51
C ASP A 387 8.85 -5.00 -12.40
N VAL A 388 8.39 -5.50 -11.26
CA VAL A 388 6.95 -5.71 -10.99
C VAL A 388 6.19 -4.39 -10.94
N ASN A 389 6.72 -3.41 -10.20
CA ASN A 389 6.04 -2.13 -10.01
C ASN A 389 6.06 -1.27 -11.29
N ASP A 390 7.10 -1.36 -12.11
CA ASP A 390 7.14 -0.74 -13.44
C ASP A 390 6.10 -1.38 -14.37
N GLU A 391 5.96 -2.70 -14.38
CA GLU A 391 4.92 -3.39 -15.17
C GLU A 391 3.51 -2.96 -14.74
N ILE A 392 3.25 -2.82 -13.43
CA ILE A 392 1.97 -2.32 -12.92
C ILE A 392 1.76 -0.85 -13.31
N ALA A 393 2.78 0.00 -13.20
CA ALA A 393 2.69 1.40 -13.59
C ALA A 393 2.36 1.56 -15.08
N GLU A 394 2.94 0.73 -15.95
CA GLU A 394 2.59 0.68 -17.37
C GLU A 394 1.14 0.27 -17.61
N LEU A 395 0.60 -0.69 -16.85
CA LEU A 395 -0.81 -1.08 -16.95
C LEU A 395 -1.75 0.05 -16.51
N ILE A 396 -1.36 0.85 -15.51
CA ILE A 396 -2.10 2.05 -15.10
C ILE A 396 -2.09 3.07 -16.23
N HIS A 397 -0.92 3.36 -16.82
CA HIS A 397 -0.79 4.33 -17.91
C HIS A 397 -1.58 3.89 -19.15
N LYS A 398 -1.55 2.59 -19.50
CA LYS A 398 -2.38 2.03 -20.58
C LYS A 398 -3.88 2.17 -20.30
N ALA A 399 -4.31 2.05 -19.05
CA ALA A 399 -5.72 2.25 -18.68
C ALA A 399 -6.19 3.70 -18.83
N TRP A 400 -5.27 4.67 -18.72
CA TRP A 400 -5.48 6.06 -19.08
C TRP A 400 -5.36 6.35 -20.59
N GLY A 401 -5.04 5.35 -21.41
CA GLY A 401 -4.86 5.51 -22.85
C GLY A 401 -3.53 6.16 -23.23
N ARG A 402 -2.53 6.12 -22.35
CA ARG A 402 -1.16 6.55 -22.66
C ARG A 402 -0.43 5.42 -23.38
N GLU A 403 0.39 5.77 -24.38
CA GLU A 403 1.24 4.85 -25.15
C GLU A 403 2.51 4.45 -24.40
#